data_AF-C8VZC9-F1
#
_entry.id   AF-C8VZC9-F1
#
_cell.length_a   1.000
_cell.length_b   1.000
_cell.length_c   1.000
_cell.angle_alpha   90.00
_cell.angle_beta   90.00
_cell.angle_gamma   90.00
#
_symmetry.space_group_name_H-M   'P 1'
#
loop_
_entity.id
_entity.type
_entity.pdbx_description
1 polymer ?
#
loop_
_entity_poly.entity_id
_entity_poly.type
_entity_poly.pdbx_seq_one_letter_code
_entity_poly.pdbx_strand_id
1 'polypeptide(L)' 'MGNSKGMTPQEIRAAMLLNGVKLKDIAGEAGVSVGRIHQVIYNTGRNRGYRIRPFIAKAIGKKVEDIWPDNVA' A
#
# COMPACT_ATOMS: atom_id res chain seq x y z
N MET A 1 6.97 -2.41 24.11
CA MET A 1 6.31 -3.23 23.07
C MET A 1 5.42 -2.31 22.27
N GLY A 2 5.86 -1.86 21.09
CA GLY A 2 5.09 -0.93 20.27
C GLY A 2 3.95 -1.67 19.59
N ASN A 3 2.72 -1.19 19.80
CA ASN A 3 1.57 -1.62 19.00
C ASN A 3 1.84 -1.25 17.54
N SER A 4 2.28 -2.19 16.71
CA SER A 4 2.43 -1.99 15.27
C SER A 4 1.04 -1.92 14.63
N LYS A 5 0.32 -0.81 14.86
CA LYS A 5 -0.84 -0.47 14.06
C LYS A 5 -0.30 -0.09 12.68
N GLY A 6 -0.59 -0.93 11.68
CA GLY A 6 -0.33 -0.59 10.29
C GLY A 6 -1.01 0.70 9.87
N MET A 7 -0.64 1.21 8.70
CA MET A 7 -1.24 2.42 8.16
C MET A 7 -2.67 2.17 7.70
N THR A 8 -3.53 3.14 7.98
CA THR A 8 -4.87 3.24 7.43
C THR A 8 -4.85 3.60 5.94
N PRO A 9 -5.92 3.31 5.19
CA PRO A 9 -6.05 3.74 3.79
C PRO A 9 -5.81 5.25 3.59
N GLN A 10 -6.29 6.07 4.52
CA GLN A 10 -6.14 7.53 4.50
C GLN A 10 -4.69 7.97 4.70
N GLU A 11 -3.97 7.34 5.62
CA GLU A 11 -2.54 7.61 5.83
C GLU A 11 -1.71 7.21 4.62
N ILE A 12 -2.03 6.08 3.97
CA ILE A 12 -1.36 5.66 2.73
C ILE A 12 -1.59 6.72 1.64
N ARG A 13 -2.83 7.21 1.48
CA ARG A 13 -3.17 8.24 0.50
C ARG A 13 -2.49 9.59 0.79
N ALA A 14 -2.41 9.98 2.07
CA ALA A 14 -1.66 11.16 2.48
C ALA A 14 -0.16 11.03 2.19
N ALA A 15 0.43 9.87 2.48
CA ALA A 15 1.83 9.60 2.17
C ALA A 15 2.11 9.62 0.66
N MET A 16 1.21 9.06 -0.15
CA MET A 16 1.31 9.17 -1.62
C MET A 16 1.31 10.63 -2.08
N LEU A 17 0.42 11.47 -1.52
CA LEU A 17 0.35 12.90 -1.84
C LEU A 17 1.65 13.62 -1.46
N LEU A 18 2.18 13.39 -0.26
CA LEU A 18 3.42 14.00 0.22
C LEU A 18 4.65 13.59 -0.60
N ASN A 19 4.65 12.37 -1.16
CA ASN A 19 5.71 11.87 -2.05
C ASN A 19 5.47 12.23 -3.53
N GLY A 20 4.39 12.94 -3.87
CA GLY A 20 4.07 13.29 -5.26
C GLY A 20 3.72 12.10 -6.16
N VAL A 21 3.35 10.95 -5.58
CA VAL A 21 3.06 9.71 -6.32
C VAL A 21 1.57 9.61 -6.63
N LYS A 22 1.23 9.31 -7.89
CA LYS A 22 -0.14 9.03 -8.31
C LYS A 22 -0.37 7.52 -8.36
N LEU A 23 -1.64 7.11 -8.17
CA LEU A 23 -2.02 5.70 -8.28
C LEU A 23 -1.67 5.09 -9.64
N LYS A 24 -1.75 5.89 -10.72
CA LYS A 24 -1.40 5.45 -12.07
C LYS A 24 0.08 5.08 -12.22
N ASP A 25 0.96 5.71 -11.45
CA ASP A 25 2.40 5.48 -11.53
C ASP A 25 2.70 4.10 -10.92
N ILE A 26 2.13 3.84 -9.73
CA ILE A 26 2.20 2.53 -9.06
C ILE A 26 1.55 1.43 -9.91
N ALA A 27 0.39 1.72 -10.51
CA ALA A 27 -0.32 0.77 -11.36
C ALA A 27 0.50 0.39 -12.61
N GLY A 28 1.14 1.37 -13.25
CA GLY A 28 2.05 1.16 -14.38
C GLY A 28 3.28 0.32 -14.00
N GLU A 29 3.91 0.63 -12.86
CA GLU A 29 5.06 -0.12 -12.36
C GLU A 29 4.70 -1.56 -11.97
N ALA A 30 3.53 -1.76 -11.35
CA ALA A 30 3.06 -3.07 -10.92
C ALA A 30 2.39 -3.90 -12.04
N GLY A 31 2.15 -3.32 -13.21
CA GLY A 31 1.46 -3.98 -14.32
C GLY A 31 -0.01 -4.34 -14.04
N VAL A 32 -0.71 -3.51 -13.25
CA VAL A 32 -2.11 -3.75 -12.85
C VAL A 32 -2.99 -2.52 -13.10
N SER A 33 -4.31 -2.68 -12.95
CA SER A 33 -5.22 -1.53 -13.03
C SER A 33 -5.17 -0.64 -11.79
N VAL A 34 -5.48 0.64 -11.94
CA VAL A 34 -5.62 1.59 -10.81
C VAL A 34 -6.66 1.10 -9.79
N GLY A 35 -7.77 0.52 -10.26
CA GLY A 35 -8.78 -0.08 -9.38
C GLY A 35 -8.23 -1.22 -8.52
N ARG A 36 -7.26 -1.98 -9.04
CA ARG A 36 -6.58 -3.01 -8.25
C ARG A 36 -5.71 -2.42 -7.15
N ILE A 37 -5.00 -1.32 -7.42
CA ILE A 37 -4.26 -0.59 -6.37
C ILE A 37 -5.22 -0.07 -5.29
N HIS A 38 -6.35 0.51 -5.69
CA HIS A 38 -7.39 0.97 -4.76
C HIS A 38 -7.90 -0.17 -3.86
N GLN A 39 -8.18 -1.35 -4.43
CA GLN A 39 -8.61 -2.51 -3.65
C GLN A 39 -7.57 -2.96 -2.61
N VAL A 40 -6.27 -2.81 -2.89
CA VAL A 40 -5.21 -3.16 -1.93
C VAL A 40 -5.13 -2.14 -0.80
N ILE A 41 -5.19 -0.85 -1.12
CA ILE A 41 -5.16 0.24 -0.11
C ILE A 41 -6.33 0.11 0.86
N TYR A 42 -7.54 -0.19 0.36
CA TYR A 42 -8.75 -0.30 1.18
C TYR A 42 -9.07 -1.73 1.64
N ASN A 43 -8.23 -2.71 1.30
CA ASN A 43 -8.43 -4.13 1.59
C ASN A 43 -9.83 -4.67 1.19
N THR A 44 -10.37 -4.23 0.05
CA THR A 44 -11.71 -4.61 -0.44
C THR A 44 -11.71 -5.74 -1.46
N GLY A 45 -10.54 -6.24 -1.85
CA GLY A 45 -10.38 -7.35 -2.79
C GLY A 45 -10.34 -8.72 -2.11
N ARG A 46 -10.57 -9.80 -2.88
CA ARG A 46 -10.45 -11.19 -2.40
C ARG A 46 -9.03 -11.59 -1.97
N ASN A 47 -8.02 -10.90 -2.50
CA ASN A 47 -6.61 -11.17 -2.21
C ASN A 47 -6.01 -9.96 -1.50
N ARG A 48 -5.18 -10.20 -0.47
CA ARG A 48 -4.53 -9.17 0.35
C ARG A 48 -3.55 -8.25 -0.40
N GLY A 49 -3.32 -8.49 -1.69
CA GLY A 49 -2.50 -7.62 -2.53
C GLY A 49 -1.00 -7.79 -2.34
N TYR A 50 -0.50 -8.92 -1.83
CA TYR A 50 0.92 -9.15 -1.52
C TYR A 50 1.89 -8.78 -2.64
N ARG A 51 1.53 -9.02 -3.91
CA ARG A 51 2.36 -8.64 -5.05
C ARG A 51 2.40 -7.12 -5.30
N ILE A 52 1.42 -6.37 -4.82
CA ILE A 52 1.27 -4.91 -5.04
C ILE A 52 1.83 -4.10 -3.87
N ARG A 53 1.76 -4.62 -2.63
CA ARG A 53 2.24 -3.95 -1.42
C ARG A 53 3.69 -3.42 -1.55
N PRO A 54 4.67 -4.18 -2.11
CA PRO A 54 6.03 -3.67 -2.28
C PRO A 54 6.12 -2.42 -3.16
N PHE A 55 5.30 -2.32 -4.21
CA PHE A 55 5.28 -1.15 -5.08
C PHE A 55 4.73 0.08 -4.36
N ILE A 56 3.65 -0.08 -3.59
CA ILE A 56 3.10 1.01 -2.77
C ILE A 56 4.12 1.44 -1.71
N ALA A 57 4.74 0.49 -1.02
CA ALA A 57 5.70 0.74 0.03
C ALA A 57 6.94 1.49 -0.48
N LYS A 58 7.51 1.02 -1.61
CA LYS A 58 8.59 1.69 -2.33
C LYS A 58 8.19 3.12 -2.70
N ALA A 59 6.99 3.31 -3.24
CA ALA A 59 6.55 4.60 -3.73
C ALA A 59 6.33 5.64 -2.62
N ILE A 60 6.01 5.22 -1.39
CA ILE A 60 5.86 6.12 -0.24
C ILE A 60 7.07 6.13 0.71
N GLY A 61 8.16 5.45 0.35
CA GLY A 61 9.39 5.40 1.14
C GLY A 61 9.25 4.68 2.49
N LYS A 62 8.42 3.63 2.55
CA LYS A 62 8.17 2.84 3.76
C LYS A 62 8.45 1.36 3.51
N LYS A 63 8.60 0.56 4.57
CA LYS A 63 8.65 -0.90 4.43
C LYS A 63 7.23 -1.47 4.37
N VAL A 64 7.09 -2.65 3.79
CA VAL A 64 5.78 -3.30 3.66
C VAL A 64 5.19 -3.58 5.03
N GLU A 65 6.01 -4.00 5.98
CA GLU A 65 5.62 -4.41 7.33
C GLU A 65 5.18 -3.21 8.20
N ASP A 66 5.67 -2.01 7.90
CA ASP A 66 5.26 -0.77 8.57
C ASP A 66 3.84 -0.35 8.14
N ILE A 67 3.48 -0.64 6.89
CA ILE A 67 2.18 -0.27 6.30
C ILE A 67 1.15 -1.37 6.58
N TRP A 68 1.54 -2.61 6.34
CA TRP A 68 0.74 -3.81 6.56
C TRP A 68 1.53 -4.78 7.45
N PRO A 69 1.41 -4.67 8.77
CA PRO A 69 1.91 -5.67 9.68
C PRO A 69 1.00 -6.90 9.55
N ASP A 70 1.32 -7.77 8.60
CA ASP A 70 0.80 -9.12 8.65
C ASP A 70 1.37 -9.70 9.95
N ASN A 71 0.52 -9.94 10.94
CA ASN A 71 0.93 -10.64 12.15
C ASN A 71 1.65 -11.92 11.69
N VAL A 72 2.97 -11.93 11.86
CA VAL A 72 3.77 -13.14 11.76
C VAL A 72 3.36 -13.95 12.99
N ALA A 73 2.32 -14.75 12.83
CA ALA A 73 1.93 -15.81 13.76
C ALA A 73 2.47 -17.12 13.20
#